data_AF-A0A7S0DVY7-F1
#
_entry.id   AF-A0A7S0DVY7-F1
#
_cell.length_a   1.000
_cell.length_b   1.000
_cell.length_c   1.000
_cell.angle_alpha   90.00
_cell.angle_beta   90.00
_cell.angle_gamma   90.00
#
_symmetry.space_group_name_H-M   'P 1'
#
loop_
_entity.id
_entity.type
_entity.pdbx_description
1 polymer ?
#
loop_
_entity_poly.entity_id
_entity_poly.type
_entity_poly.pdbx_seq_one_letter_code
_entity_poly.pdbx_strand_id
1 'polypeptide(L)'
;EGGTLVTEKYSIKLNVGPGALKAGADAKLAIGTLLSHRIAHLVDENGAAGEQGEYPFTPIVELRCKGMAADEDFLQPIELLLPHAFHPTDGQESVVMLGAKAGSTEWLPLPIGSVKDIGGPDEEGIAHLKVAVTHPG
;
A
#
# COMPACT_ATOMS: atom_id res chain seq x y z
N GLU A 1 -10.76 -19.09 -1.40
CA GLU A 1 -11.58 -18.88 -0.18
C GLU A 1 -11.57 -17.42 0.27
N GLY A 2 -10.47 -16.69 0.04
CA GLY A 2 -10.31 -15.34 0.59
C GLY A 2 -9.77 -15.43 2.01
N GLY A 3 -9.50 -14.29 2.63
CA GLY A 3 -8.99 -14.24 4.00
C GLY A 3 -8.43 -12.87 4.36
N THR A 4 -8.19 -12.71 5.66
CA THR A 4 -7.54 -11.51 6.21
C THR A 4 -6.21 -11.90 6.82
N LEU A 5 -5.16 -11.20 6.39
CA LEU A 5 -3.83 -11.24 6.99
C LEU A 5 -3.64 -9.99 7.84
N VAL A 6 -3.20 -10.15 9.08
CA VAL A 6 -2.88 -9.05 9.99
C VAL A 6 -1.44 -9.19 10.45
N THR A 7 -0.69 -8.09 10.42
CA THR A 7 0.65 -8.03 11.00
C THR A 7 0.57 -7.36 12.37
N GLU A 8 0.54 -8.14 13.46
CA GLU A 8 0.33 -7.60 14.82
C GLU A 8 1.33 -6.50 15.19
N LYS A 9 2.61 -6.66 14.80
CA LYS A 9 3.66 -5.67 15.12
C LYS A 9 3.45 -4.31 14.44
N TYR A 10 2.85 -4.28 13.26
CA TYR A 10 2.75 -3.09 12.44
C TYR A 10 1.31 -2.69 12.15
N SER A 11 0.32 -3.38 12.72
CA SER A 11 -1.12 -3.14 12.51
C SER A 11 -1.54 -3.00 11.04
N ILE A 12 -0.79 -3.59 10.10
CA ILE A 12 -1.13 -3.63 8.66
C ILE A 12 -2.08 -4.79 8.44
N LYS A 13 -3.17 -4.55 7.70
CA LYS A 13 -4.17 -5.57 7.36
C LYS A 13 -4.28 -5.72 5.84
N LEU A 14 -4.34 -6.96 5.35
CA LEU A 14 -4.60 -7.30 3.96
C LEU A 14 -5.86 -8.17 3.91
N ASN A 15 -6.89 -7.67 3.24
CA ASN A 15 -8.19 -8.30 3.06
C ASN A 15 -8.31 -8.78 1.61
N VAL A 16 -8.36 -10.10 1.43
CA VAL A 16 -8.54 -10.75 0.13
C VAL A 16 -9.96 -11.32 0.06
N GLY A 17 -10.78 -10.77 -0.82
CA GLY A 17 -12.15 -11.27 -1.02
C GLY A 17 -12.18 -12.69 -1.61
N PRO A 18 -13.26 -13.46 -1.39
CA PRO A 18 -13.46 -14.74 -2.06
C PRO A 18 -13.45 -14.57 -3.58
N GLY A 19 -12.57 -15.29 -4.27
CA GLY A 19 -12.45 -15.22 -5.73
C GLY A 19 -11.65 -14.03 -6.27
N ALA A 20 -11.04 -13.22 -5.40
CA ALA A 20 -10.16 -12.12 -5.83
C ALA A 20 -8.85 -12.63 -6.47
N LEU A 21 -8.38 -13.80 -6.06
CA LEU A 21 -7.18 -14.44 -6.61
C LEU A 21 -7.55 -15.65 -7.47
N LYS A 22 -6.68 -15.96 -8.44
CA LYS A 22 -6.74 -17.18 -9.24
C LYS A 22 -6.61 -18.43 -8.36
N ALA A 23 -7.23 -19.53 -8.79
CA ALA A 23 -7.11 -20.80 -8.08
C ALA A 23 -5.63 -21.22 -7.95
N GLY A 24 -5.20 -21.52 -6.73
CA GLY A 24 -3.81 -21.89 -6.41
C GLY A 24 -2.85 -20.72 -6.18
N ALA A 25 -3.31 -19.47 -6.28
CA ALA A 25 -2.51 -18.30 -5.94
C ALA A 25 -2.55 -17.99 -4.43
N ASP A 26 -1.45 -17.43 -3.92
CA ASP A 26 -1.26 -17.10 -2.50
C ASP A 26 -0.66 -15.70 -2.36
N ALA A 27 -1.34 -14.81 -1.62
CA ALA A 27 -0.91 -13.44 -1.39
C ALA A 27 -0.14 -13.31 -0.08
N LYS A 28 1.00 -12.64 -0.12
CA LYS A 28 1.91 -12.44 1.00
C LYS A 28 2.30 -10.98 1.12
N LEU A 29 2.38 -10.51 2.36
CA LEU A 29 2.85 -9.17 2.65
C LEU A 29 4.26 -9.23 3.25
N ALA A 30 5.17 -8.43 2.72
CA ALA A 30 6.47 -8.15 3.31
C ALA A 30 6.58 -6.66 3.63
N ILE A 31 7.22 -6.33 4.74
CA ILE A 31 7.39 -4.94 5.18
C ILE A 31 8.86 -4.58 4.97
N GLY A 32 9.11 -3.62 4.09
CA GLY A 32 10.45 -3.22 3.71
C GLY A 32 11.06 -2.29 4.75
N THR A 33 11.85 -2.81 5.70
CA THR A 33 12.60 -1.97 6.65
C THR A 33 13.84 -1.30 6.05
N LEU A 34 14.39 -1.84 4.96
CA LEU A 34 15.59 -1.33 4.26
C LEU A 34 15.28 -0.39 3.10
N LEU A 35 14.01 -0.22 2.77
CA LEU A 35 13.57 0.59 1.64
C LEU A 35 13.34 2.05 2.02
N SER A 36 13.20 2.40 3.30
CA SER A 36 13.02 3.78 3.76
C SER A 36 14.24 4.68 3.46
N HIS A 37 15.48 4.20 3.64
CA HIS A 37 16.68 4.98 3.32
C HIS A 37 16.95 5.08 1.80
N ARG A 38 16.74 4.00 1.04
CA ARG A 38 16.95 4.01 -0.42
C ARG A 38 15.82 4.69 -1.18
N ILE A 39 14.59 4.61 -0.68
CA ILE A 39 13.45 5.32 -1.27
C ILE A 39 13.47 6.78 -0.87
N ALA A 40 13.90 7.18 0.33
CA ALA A 40 14.16 8.60 0.62
C ALA A 40 15.15 9.20 -0.41
N HIS A 41 16.17 8.45 -0.82
CA HIS A 41 17.07 8.84 -1.92
C HIS A 41 16.46 8.73 -3.33
N LEU A 42 15.61 7.74 -3.63
CA LEU A 42 14.93 7.62 -4.94
C LEU A 42 13.80 8.64 -5.11
N VAL A 43 13.21 9.07 -4.01
CA VAL A 43 12.26 10.17 -3.92
C VAL A 43 13.00 11.48 -4.28
N ASP A 44 14.20 11.69 -3.73
CA ASP A 44 15.11 12.77 -4.12
C ASP A 44 15.63 12.70 -5.58
N GLU A 45 15.97 11.50 -6.10
CA GLU A 45 16.66 11.35 -7.41
C GLU A 45 15.73 11.13 -8.62
N ASN A 46 14.53 10.56 -8.44
CA ASN A 46 13.58 10.24 -9.51
C ASN A 46 12.26 11.04 -9.44
N GLY A 47 12.15 12.03 -8.55
CA GLY A 47 11.04 12.98 -8.53
C GLY A 47 9.68 12.42 -8.09
N ALA A 48 9.66 11.30 -7.37
CA ALA A 48 8.42 10.69 -6.89
C ALA A 48 7.91 11.24 -5.55
N ALA A 49 8.69 12.09 -4.88
CA ALA A 49 8.22 13.09 -3.91
C ALA A 49 9.36 14.12 -3.78
N GLY A 50 9.17 15.41 -3.65
CA GLY A 50 8.02 16.25 -3.79
C GLY A 50 8.61 17.65 -3.97
N GLU A 51 7.76 18.60 -4.29
CA GLU A 51 8.12 19.98 -3.96
C GLU A 51 8.43 20.05 -2.44
N GLN A 52 9.26 21.01 -1.99
CA GLN A 52 9.63 21.13 -0.57
C GLN A 52 8.42 20.93 0.36
N GLY A 53 8.38 19.84 1.13
CA GLY A 53 7.32 19.59 2.12
C GLY A 53 6.64 18.22 2.09
N GLU A 54 6.84 17.39 1.06
CA GLU A 54 6.25 16.03 1.02
C GLU A 54 7.10 15.01 1.79
N TYR A 55 6.44 14.10 2.53
CA TYR A 55 7.11 13.03 3.28
C TYR A 55 6.27 11.75 3.35
N PRO A 56 6.89 10.56 3.34
CA PRO A 56 6.18 9.31 3.57
C PRO A 56 5.72 9.23 5.03
N PHE A 57 4.47 8.89 5.25
CA PHE A 57 3.88 8.79 6.60
C PHE A 57 3.29 7.39 6.91
N THR A 58 3.42 6.45 5.98
CA THR A 58 3.09 5.02 6.14
C THR A 58 4.33 4.15 5.89
N PRO A 59 4.38 2.92 6.42
CA PRO A 59 5.40 1.95 6.05
C PRO A 59 5.32 1.58 4.57
N ILE A 60 6.48 1.36 3.94
CA ILE A 60 6.56 0.81 2.59
C ILE A 60 6.36 -0.70 2.68
N VAL A 61 5.40 -1.19 1.91
CA VAL A 61 5.04 -2.61 1.87
C VAL A 61 5.25 -3.19 0.49
N GLU A 62 5.62 -4.46 0.45
CA GLU A 62 5.72 -5.24 -0.76
C GLU A 62 4.65 -6.34 -0.70
N LEU A 63 3.75 -6.34 -1.68
CA LEU A 63 2.75 -7.38 -1.85
C LEU A 63 3.26 -8.40 -2.88
N ARG A 64 3.45 -9.65 -2.46
CA ARG A 64 3.89 -10.73 -3.34
C ARG A 64 2.76 -11.74 -3.53
N CYS A 65 2.43 -12.04 -4.78
CA CYS A 65 1.44 -13.07 -5.10
C CYS A 65 2.12 -14.26 -5.78
N LYS A 66 2.25 -15.38 -5.06
CA LYS A 66 2.77 -16.62 -5.63
C LYS A 66 1.68 -17.26 -6.49
N GLY A 67 2.05 -17.74 -7.68
CA GLY A 67 1.10 -18.40 -8.59
C GLY A 67 0.34 -17.45 -9.52
N MET A 68 0.69 -16.16 -9.52
CA MET A 68 0.25 -15.17 -10.50
C MET A 68 1.48 -14.60 -11.22
N ALA A 69 1.32 -14.20 -12.48
CA ALA A 69 2.36 -13.45 -13.17
C ALA A 69 2.45 -12.02 -12.61
N ALA A 70 3.63 -11.38 -12.72
CA ALA A 70 3.87 -10.03 -12.19
C ALA A 70 3.07 -8.92 -12.91
N ASP A 71 2.43 -9.26 -14.03
CA ASP A 71 1.56 -8.40 -14.83
C ASP A 71 0.11 -8.90 -14.88
N GLU A 72 -0.23 -9.92 -14.09
CA GLU A 72 -1.59 -10.48 -14.03
C GLU A 72 -2.43 -9.75 -12.97
N ASP A 73 -3.59 -9.26 -13.39
CA ASP A 73 -4.54 -8.56 -12.52
C ASP A 73 -5.19 -9.52 -11.51
N PHE A 74 -5.54 -8.99 -10.35
CA PHE A 74 -6.49 -9.67 -9.48
C PHE A 74 -7.86 -9.73 -10.16
N LEU A 75 -8.55 -10.85 -9.99
CA LEU A 75 -9.90 -11.04 -10.54
C LEU A 75 -10.91 -10.09 -9.89
N GLN A 76 -10.63 -9.65 -8.66
CA GLN A 76 -11.33 -8.59 -7.94
C GLN A 76 -10.33 -7.78 -7.13
N PRO A 77 -10.59 -6.48 -6.86
CA PRO A 77 -9.73 -5.68 -6.01
C PRO A 77 -9.57 -6.30 -4.62
N ILE A 78 -8.35 -6.33 -4.11
CA ILE A 78 -8.07 -6.65 -2.71
C ILE A 78 -7.86 -5.37 -1.92
N GLU A 79 -7.99 -5.44 -0.60
CA GLU A 79 -7.94 -4.27 0.26
C GLU A 79 -6.74 -4.32 1.20
N LEU A 80 -5.95 -3.25 1.23
CA LEU A 80 -4.80 -3.07 2.09
C LEU A 80 -5.07 -1.90 3.03
N LEU A 81 -4.93 -2.12 4.33
CA LEU A 81 -5.07 -1.11 5.38
C LEU A 81 -3.68 -0.82 5.95
N LEU A 82 -3.15 0.38 5.68
CA LEU A 82 -1.85 0.83 6.18
C LEU A 82 -2.06 1.78 7.36
N PRO A 83 -1.46 1.54 8.54
CA PRO A 83 -1.57 2.48 9.63
C PRO A 83 -0.82 3.78 9.29
N HIS A 84 -1.32 4.90 9.78
CA HIS A 84 -0.60 6.16 9.74
C HIS A 84 -0.67 6.92 11.05
N ALA A 85 0.36 7.71 11.30
CA ALA A 85 0.35 8.73 12.36
C ALA A 85 0.02 10.14 11.81
N PHE A 86 -0.32 10.23 10.52
CA PHE A 86 -0.65 11.50 9.88
C PHE A 86 -1.96 12.07 10.43
N HIS A 87 -1.88 13.29 10.97
CA HIS A 87 -3.01 14.07 11.43
C HIS A 87 -3.06 15.32 10.55
N PRO A 88 -3.98 15.39 9.57
CA PRO A 88 -4.02 16.53 8.68
C PRO A 88 -4.26 17.81 9.49
N THR A 89 -3.30 18.72 9.45
CA THR A 89 -3.49 20.05 10.05
C THR A 89 -4.31 20.90 9.09
N ASP A 90 -5.51 21.29 9.52
CA ASP A 90 -6.36 22.29 8.87
C ASP A 90 -6.83 21.99 7.43
N GLY A 91 -6.82 20.71 7.01
CA GLY A 91 -7.47 20.26 5.78
C GLY A 91 -6.81 20.74 4.47
N GLN A 92 -5.57 21.24 4.53
CA GLN A 92 -4.82 21.71 3.35
C GLN A 92 -3.89 20.66 2.75
N GLU A 93 -3.70 19.52 3.40
CA GLU A 93 -2.76 18.48 2.99
C GLU A 93 -3.49 17.37 2.22
N SER A 94 -2.95 17.00 1.05
CA SER A 94 -3.47 15.91 0.23
C SER A 94 -2.59 14.67 0.39
N VAL A 95 -3.24 13.50 0.39
CA VAL A 95 -2.54 12.21 0.44
C VAL A 95 -2.50 11.63 -0.97
N VAL A 96 -1.29 11.34 -1.44
CA VAL A 96 -1.06 10.59 -2.68
C VAL A 96 -0.52 9.23 -2.33
N MET A 97 -1.05 8.19 -2.98
CA MET A 97 -0.48 6.86 -2.89
C MET A 97 0.39 6.58 -4.11
N LEU A 98 1.62 6.17 -3.85
CA LEU A 98 2.56 5.76 -4.87
C LEU A 98 2.70 4.23 -4.87
N GLY A 99 2.73 3.65 -6.06
CA GLY A 99 3.04 2.24 -6.27
C GLY A 99 4.18 2.10 -7.26
N ALA A 100 4.96 1.04 -7.07
CA ALA A 100 6.00 0.63 -8.01
C ALA A 100 5.82 -0.86 -8.29
N LYS A 101 6.06 -1.26 -9.54
CA LYS A 101 6.15 -2.68 -9.90
C LYS A 101 7.41 -3.29 -9.25
N ALA A 102 7.37 -4.57 -8.89
CA ALA A 102 8.47 -5.30 -8.34
C ALA A 102 9.69 -5.21 -9.27
N GLY A 103 10.81 -4.72 -8.72
CA GLY A 103 12.04 -4.49 -9.48
C GLY A 103 12.07 -3.17 -10.27
N SER A 104 10.99 -2.38 -10.28
CA SER A 104 10.98 -1.02 -10.81
C SER A 104 11.63 -0.05 -9.82
N THR A 105 12.32 0.96 -10.35
CA THR A 105 12.77 2.14 -9.61
C THR A 105 11.83 3.33 -9.78
N GLU A 106 10.84 3.21 -10.66
CA GLU A 106 9.83 4.22 -10.95
C GLU A 106 8.61 4.02 -10.06
N TRP A 107 8.22 5.09 -9.37
CA TRP A 107 7.07 5.16 -8.47
C TRP A 107 6.03 6.08 -9.10
N LEU A 108 4.83 5.55 -9.31
CA LEU A 108 3.75 6.26 -9.97
C LEU A 108 2.54 6.38 -9.04
N PRO A 109 1.75 7.46 -9.14
CA PRO A 109 0.47 7.54 -8.45
C PRO A 109 -0.41 6.34 -8.82
N LEU A 110 -0.93 5.62 -7.81
CA LEU A 110 -1.92 4.59 -8.07
C LEU A 110 -3.23 5.24 -8.54
N PRO A 111 -3.94 4.67 -9.55
CA PRO A 111 -5.16 5.25 -10.08
C PRO A 111 -6.18 5.56 -8.98
N ILE A 112 -6.66 6.81 -8.94
CA ILE A 112 -7.62 7.27 -7.95
C ILE A 112 -8.93 6.48 -8.12
N GLY A 113 -9.27 5.73 -7.07
CA GLY A 113 -10.11 4.55 -7.05
C GLY A 113 -9.60 3.54 -6.01
N SER A 114 -8.29 3.59 -5.76
CA SER A 114 -7.56 2.86 -4.71
C SER A 114 -7.75 3.43 -3.32
N VAL A 115 -7.59 4.74 -3.10
CA VAL A 115 -7.76 5.34 -1.76
C VAL A 115 -9.21 5.72 -1.56
N LYS A 116 -9.95 4.92 -0.78
CA LYS A 116 -11.40 5.13 -0.57
C LYS A 116 -11.73 5.90 0.71
N ASP A 117 -10.80 5.92 1.66
CA ASP A 117 -10.98 6.59 2.95
C ASP A 117 -9.62 6.76 3.65
N ILE A 118 -9.40 7.92 4.26
CA ILE A 118 -8.42 8.09 5.35
C ILE A 118 -9.25 7.83 6.60
N GLY A 119 -9.49 6.55 6.88
CA GLY A 119 -10.45 6.14 7.88
C GLY A 119 -10.09 6.70 9.26
N GLY A 120 -11.12 6.99 10.05
CA GLY A 120 -10.95 7.21 11.48
C GLY A 120 -10.29 5.99 12.16
N PRO A 121 -9.79 6.16 13.39
CA PRO A 121 -9.12 5.09 14.11
C PRO A 121 -9.99 3.83 14.22
N ASP A 122 -9.38 2.66 14.08
CA ASP A 122 -10.04 1.37 14.33
C ASP A 122 -10.34 1.15 15.82
N GLU A 123 -10.87 -0.02 16.18
CA GLU A 123 -11.22 -0.37 17.57
C GLU A 123 -10.02 -0.31 18.54
N GLU A 124 -8.79 -0.36 18.02
CA GLU A 124 -7.55 -0.24 18.80
C GLU A 124 -7.00 1.21 18.83
N GLY A 125 -7.70 2.15 18.21
CA GLY A 125 -7.31 3.56 18.16
C GLY A 125 -6.34 3.90 17.02
N ILE A 126 -6.11 3.00 16.06
CA ILE A 126 -5.12 3.18 14.99
C ILE A 126 -5.81 3.66 13.71
N ALA A 127 -5.41 4.82 13.19
CA ALA A 127 -5.91 5.30 11.90
C ALA A 127 -5.32 4.50 10.74
N HIS A 128 -6.15 4.10 9.78
CA HIS A 128 -5.75 3.33 8.61
C HIS A 128 -6.08 4.05 7.31
N LEU A 129 -5.09 4.07 6.41
CA LEU A 129 -5.28 4.40 5.02
C LEU A 129 -5.75 3.15 4.27
N LYS A 130 -6.95 3.22 3.70
CA LYS A 130 -7.56 2.10 2.99
C LYS A 130 -7.32 2.16 1.50
N VAL A 131 -6.74 1.09 0.96
CA VAL A 131 -6.26 1.00 -0.41
C VAL A 131 -6.88 -0.20 -1.12
N ALA A 132 -7.54 0.02 -2.26
CA ALA A 132 -7.91 -1.04 -3.19
C ALA A 132 -6.76 -1.28 -4.18
N VAL A 133 -6.27 -2.51 -4.20
CA VAL A 133 -5.15 -2.96 -5.05
C VAL A 133 -5.70 -3.89 -6.12
N THR A 134 -5.41 -3.59 -7.39
CA THR A 134 -5.89 -4.35 -8.56
C THR A 134 -4.80 -5.19 -9.22
N HIS A 135 -3.53 -4.92 -8.93
CA HIS A 135 -2.39 -5.66 -9.45
C HIS A 135 -1.44 -6.04 -8.31
N PRO A 136 -0.85 -7.25 -8.32
CA PRO A 136 0.31 -7.52 -7.49
C PRO A 136 1.44 -6.61 -7.95
N GLY A 137 1.96 -5.80 -7.02
CA GLY A 137 3.14 -4.97 -7.25
C GLY A 137 4.30 -5.83 -7.73
#